data_AF-A0A848F985-F1
#
_entry.id   AF-A0A848F985-F1
#
_cell.length_a   1.000
_cell.length_b   1.000
_cell.length_c   1.000
_cell.angle_alpha   90.00
_cell.angle_beta   90.00
_cell.angle_gamma   90.00
#
_symmetry.space_group_name_H-M   'P 1'
#
loop_
_entity.id
_entity.type
_entity.pdbx_description
1 polymer ?
#
loop_
_entity_poly.entity_id
_entity_poly.type
_entity_poly.pdbx_seq_one_letter_code
_entity_poly.pdbx_strand_id
1 'polypeptide(L)'
;MKKAVLKRILCAALSIAGALFLTYWWHNDIRAIPFSEALWSFHNQIFDGQKPGLASDLEFITVLLGALLITGIIAELLLQIFGNSKASRRNSRE
;
A
#
# COMPACT_ATOMS: atom_id res chain seq x y z
N MET A 1 -0.50 -27.64 -3.77
CA MET A 1 0.45 -26.75 -3.06
C MET A 1 1.09 -25.67 -3.95
N LYS A 2 1.76 -26.00 -5.06
CA LYS A 2 2.54 -25.01 -5.86
C LYS A 2 1.75 -23.76 -6.31
N LYS A 3 0.49 -23.91 -6.77
CA LYS A 3 -0.36 -22.79 -7.22
C LYS A 3 -0.76 -21.82 -6.09
N ALA A 4 -0.99 -22.33 -4.88
CA ALA A 4 -1.38 -21.51 -3.73
C ALA A 4 -0.19 -20.66 -3.23
N VAL A 5 1.01 -21.24 -3.21
CA VAL A 5 2.24 -20.53 -2.87
C VAL A 5 2.55 -19.44 -3.91
N LEU A 6 2.45 -19.76 -5.20
CA LEU A 6 2.65 -18.78 -6.28
C LEU A 6 1.67 -17.60 -6.17
N LYS A 7 0.40 -17.87 -5.83
CA LYS A 7 -0.61 -16.83 -5.63
C LYS A 7 -0.24 -15.88 -4.48
N ARG A 8 0.26 -16.42 -3.36
CA ARG A 8 0.71 -15.63 -2.21
C ARG A 8 1.94 -14.78 -2.54
N ILE A 9 2.91 -15.35 -3.25
CA ILE A 9 4.10 -14.61 -3.71
C ILE A 9 3.70 -13.46 -4.63
N LEU A 10 2.81 -13.72 -5.59
CA LEU A 10 2.30 -12.69 -6.49
C LEU A 10 1.55 -11.58 -5.73
N CYS A 11 0.72 -11.95 -4.75
CA CYS A 11 0.03 -10.99 -3.89
C CYS A 11 1.02 -10.08 -3.16
N ALA A 12 2.04 -10.68 -2.52
CA ALA A 12 3.06 -9.94 -1.80
C ALA A 12 3.85 -9.01 -2.73
N ALA A 13 4.25 -9.50 -3.91
CA ALA A 13 4.98 -8.71 -4.90
C ALA A 13 4.14 -7.50 -5.38
N LEU A 14 2.85 -7.70 -5.69
CA LEU A 14 1.95 -6.62 -6.09
C LEU A 14 1.72 -5.61 -4.97
N SER A 15 1.61 -6.08 -3.72
CA SER A 15 1.44 -5.21 -2.56
C SER A 15 2.67 -4.33 -2.35
N ILE A 16 3.87 -4.91 -2.43
CA ILE A 16 5.14 -4.17 -2.32
C ILE A 16 5.28 -3.18 -3.48
N ALA A 17 5.08 -3.61 -4.71
CA ALA A 17 5.19 -2.73 -5.88
C ALA A 17 4.19 -1.57 -5.83
N GLY A 18 2.94 -1.86 -5.46
CA GLY A 18 1.91 -0.83 -5.28
C GLY A 18 2.25 0.14 -4.15
N ALA A 19 2.81 -0.36 -3.05
CA ALA A 19 3.17 0.48 -1.91
C ALA A 19 4.32 1.43 -2.24
N LEU A 20 5.34 0.93 -2.95
CA LEU A 20 6.44 1.75 -3.46
C LEU A 20 5.94 2.81 -4.44
N PHE A 21 5.03 2.45 -5.35
CA PHE A 21 4.42 3.39 -6.27
C PHE A 21 3.61 4.48 -5.54
N LEU A 22 2.79 4.11 -4.55
CA LEU A 22 1.97 5.07 -3.82
C LEU A 22 2.83 5.99 -2.94
N THR A 23 3.88 5.46 -2.31
CA THR A 23 4.84 6.24 -1.54
C THR A 23 5.62 7.20 -2.44
N TYR A 24 6.05 6.73 -3.61
CA TYR A 24 6.66 7.60 -4.63
C TYR A 24 5.71 8.71 -5.05
N TRP A 25 4.46 8.37 -5.39
CA TRP A 25 3.45 9.36 -5.77
C TRP A 25 3.20 10.39 -4.67
N TRP A 26 3.09 9.96 -3.40
CA TRP A 26 2.91 10.85 -2.25
C TRP A 26 4.01 11.92 -2.15
N HIS A 27 5.27 11.54 -2.36
CA HIS A 27 6.40 12.47 -2.24
C HIS A 27 6.72 13.27 -3.51
N ASN A 28 6.08 12.97 -4.64
CA ASN A 28 6.41 13.59 -5.94
C ASN A 28 5.22 14.31 -6.62
N ASP A 29 3.97 14.07 -6.20
CA ASP A 29 2.80 14.75 -6.76
C ASP A 29 2.44 16.01 -5.94
N ILE A 30 2.25 17.13 -6.63
CA ILE A 30 1.90 18.42 -6.03
C ILE A 30 0.58 18.35 -5.23
N ARG A 31 -0.34 17.45 -5.61
CA ARG A 31 -1.62 17.27 -4.92
C ARG A 31 -1.46 16.63 -3.53
N ALA A 32 -0.36 15.94 -3.29
CA ALA A 32 -0.08 15.32 -1.99
C ALA A 32 0.56 16.29 -0.98
N ILE A 33 1.13 17.41 -1.45
CA ILE A 33 1.78 18.44 -0.60
C ILE A 33 0.96 18.83 0.64
N PRO A 34 -0.33 19.23 0.54
CA PRO A 34 -1.07 19.66 1.73
C PRO A 34 -1.23 18.55 2.77
N PHE A 35 -1.33 17.29 2.33
CA PHE A 35 -1.45 16.14 3.21
C PHE A 35 -0.09 15.74 3.81
N SER A 36 0.97 15.81 3.01
CA SER A 36 2.35 15.60 3.43
C SER A 36 2.76 16.63 4.49
N GLU A 37 2.52 17.91 4.27
CA GLU A 37 2.80 18.97 5.24
C GLU A 37 2.01 18.78 6.55
N ALA A 38 0.72 18.42 6.47
CA ALA A 38 -0.09 18.17 7.65
C ALA A 38 0.43 16.97 8.46
N LEU A 39 0.78 15.88 7.79
CA LEU A 39 1.32 14.67 8.41
C LEU A 39 2.71 14.91 9.00
N TRP A 40 3.57 15.62 8.27
CA TRP A 40 4.89 16.02 8.75
C TRP A 40 4.79 16.94 9.97
N SER A 41 3.89 17.94 9.92
CA SER A 41 3.65 18.85 11.05
C SER A 41 3.20 18.11 12.30
N PHE A 42 2.29 17.15 12.14
CA PHE A 42 1.87 16.28 13.23
C PHE A 42 3.06 15.53 13.86
N HIS A 43 3.91 14.90 13.06
CA HIS A 43 5.11 14.22 13.58
C HIS A 43 6.12 15.19 14.20
N ASN A 44 6.27 16.38 13.64
CA ASN A 44 7.20 17.38 14.17
C ASN A 44 6.74 17.93 15.52
N GLN A 45 5.42 18.04 15.74
CA GLN A 45 4.84 18.43 17.04
C GLN A 45 5.10 17.38 18.14
N ILE A 46 5.21 16.09 17.80
CA ILE A 46 5.58 15.04 18.78
C ILE A 46 6.96 15.31 19.39
N PHE A 47 7.84 16.01 18.68
CA PHE A 47 9.20 16.34 19.11
C PHE A 47 9.42 17.82 19.39
N ASP A 48 8.35 18.57 19.70
CA ASP A 48 8.40 20.01 19.99
C ASP A 48 9.12 20.83 18.90
N GLY A 49 9.07 20.39 17.64
CA GLY A 49 9.73 21.04 16.51
C GLY A 49 11.25 20.94 16.48
N GLN A 50 11.88 20.22 17.42
CA GLN A 50 13.35 20.19 17.54
C GLN A 50 14.03 19.20 16.58
N LYS A 51 13.28 18.30 15.95
CA LYS A 51 13.82 17.19 15.15
C LYS A 51 13.10 17.04 13.80
N PRO A 52 13.26 18.00 12.87
CA PRO A 52 12.57 17.98 11.58
C PRO A 52 12.95 16.77 10.70
N GLY A 53 14.19 16.26 10.84
CA GLY A 53 14.63 15.05 10.16
C GLY A 53 13.84 13.81 10.61
N LEU A 54 13.66 13.63 11.93
CA LEU A 54 12.86 12.51 12.45
C LEU A 54 11.39 12.60 12.05
N ALA A 55 10.83 13.82 11.95
CA ALA A 55 9.48 14.00 11.45
C ALA A 55 9.34 13.54 10.00
N SER A 56 10.34 13.82 9.15
CA SER A 56 10.39 13.33 7.76
C SER A 56 10.54 11.81 7.70
N ASP A 57 11.37 11.21 8.54
CA ASP A 57 11.55 9.75 8.60
C ASP A 57 10.25 9.06 9.03
N LEU A 58 9.56 9.60 10.03
CA LEU A 58 8.27 9.07 10.49
C LEU A 58 7.16 9.25 9.45
N GLU A 59 7.14 10.38 8.73
CA GLU A 59 6.22 10.57 7.62
C GLU A 59 6.43 9.47 6.56
N PHE A 60 7.68 9.27 6.12
CA PHE A 60 8.02 8.24 5.14
C PHE A 60 7.59 6.84 5.60
N ILE A 61 7.91 6.46 6.85
CA ILE A 61 7.52 5.16 7.42
C ILE A 61 6.00 5.02 7.46
N THR A 62 5.30 6.07 7.91
CA THR A 62 3.84 6.06 8.02
C THR A 62 3.17 5.89 6.67
N VAL A 63 3.63 6.62 5.65
CA VAL A 63 3.13 6.53 4.28
C VAL A 63 3.43 5.14 3.70
N LEU A 64 4.64 4.62 3.87
CA LEU A 64 5.03 3.30 3.35
C LEU A 64 4.20 2.17 3.98
N LEU A 65 4.02 2.19 5.31
CA LEU A 65 3.22 1.19 6.01
C LEU A 65 1.72 1.29 5.66
N GLY A 66 1.20 2.52 5.61
CA GLY A 66 -0.18 2.76 5.17
C GLY A 66 -0.42 2.30 3.74
N ALA A 67 0.53 2.56 2.84
CA ALA A 67 0.49 2.12 1.46
C ALA A 67 0.53 0.59 1.35
N LEU A 68 1.42 -0.08 2.09
CA LEU A 68 1.48 -1.55 2.16
C LEU A 68 0.16 -2.17 2.64
N LEU A 69 -0.47 -1.57 3.64
CA LEU A 69 -1.76 -2.04 4.15
C LEU A 69 -2.85 -1.91 3.08
N ILE A 70 -2.98 -0.73 2.47
CA ILE A 70 -4.01 -0.46 1.45
C ILE A 70 -3.81 -1.36 0.23
N THR A 71 -2.59 -1.46 -0.29
CA THR A 71 -2.31 -2.26 -1.49
C THR A 71 -2.41 -3.75 -1.21
N GLY A 72 -2.08 -4.20 0.01
CA GLY A 72 -2.32 -5.55 0.48
C GLY A 72 -3.79 -5.94 0.46
N ILE A 73 -4.66 -5.09 1.04
CA ILE A 73 -6.11 -5.29 1.02
C ILE A 73 -6.65 -5.33 -0.41
N ILE A 74 -6.24 -4.39 -1.26
CA ILE A 74 -6.66 -4.34 -2.67
C ILE A 74 -6.20 -5.60 -3.42
N ALA A 75 -4.95 -6.00 -3.27
CA ALA A 75 -4.42 -7.20 -3.93
C ALA A 75 -5.17 -8.46 -3.51
N GLU A 76 -5.50 -8.58 -2.23
CA GLU A 76 -6.29 -9.71 -1.73
C GLU A 76 -7.72 -9.72 -2.31
N LEU A 77 -8.40 -8.57 -2.31
CA LEU A 77 -9.73 -8.42 -2.89
C LEU A 77 -9.76 -8.79 -4.39
N LEU A 78 -8.80 -8.29 -5.16
CA LEU A 78 -8.68 -8.64 -6.58
C LEU A 78 -8.51 -10.15 -6.77
N LEU A 79 -7.67 -10.77 -5.95
CA LEU A 79 -7.44 -12.21 -5.99
C LEU A 79 -8.65 -13.07 -5.60
N GLN A 80 -9.57 -12.53 -4.80
CA GLN A 80 -10.86 -13.17 -4.48
C GLN A 80 -11.83 -13.04 -5.66
N ILE A 81 -11.98 -11.84 -6.22
CA ILE A 81 -12.90 -11.55 -7.34
C ILE A 81 -12.53 -12.37 -8.59
N PHE A 82 -11.25 -12.35 -8.98
CA PHE A 82 -10.78 -13.11 -10.14
C PHE A 82 -10.70 -14.62 -9.88
N GLY A 83 -10.57 -15.03 -8.61
CA GLY A 83 -10.65 -16.42 -8.20
C GLY A 83 -12.05 -17.01 -8.37
N ASN A 84 -13.07 -16.31 -7.87
CA ASN A 84 -14.47 -16.74 -7.94
C ASN A 84 -15.02 -16.76 -9.37
N SER A 85 -14.62 -15.80 -10.21
CA SER A 85 -15.04 -15.75 -11.62
C SER A 85 -14.64 -16.98 -12.43
N LYS A 86 -13.54 -17.65 -12.07
CA LYS A 86 -13.09 -18.89 -12.73
C LYS A 86 -13.89 -20.12 -12.29
N ALA A 87 -14.39 -20.15 -11.06
CA ALA A 87 -15.21 -21.26 -10.54
C ALA A 87 -16.61 -21.24 -11.18
N SER A 88 -17.24 -20.06 -11.30
CA SER A 88 -18.55 -19.90 -11.92
C SER A 88 -18.58 -20.28 -13.41
N ARG A 89 -17.51 -19.98 -14.18
CA ARG A 89 -17.39 -20.38 -15.59
C ARG A 89 -17.18 -21.88 -15.83
N ARG A 90 -16.80 -22.64 -14.80
CA ARG A 90 -16.58 -24.09 -14.91
C ARG A 90 -17.87 -24.86 -14.71
N ASN A 91 -18.70 -24.46 -13.74
CA ASN A 91 -20.03 -25.05 -13.50
C ASN A 91 -21.07 -24.75 -14.58
N SER A 92 -20.82 -23.81 -15.49
CA SER A 92 -21.71 -23.48 -16.61
C SER A 92 -21.35 -24.22 -17.90
N ARG A 93 -20.32 -25.08 -17.87
CA ARG A 93 -19.87 -25.92 -18.98
C ARG A 93 -20.04 -27.42 -18.72
N GLU A 94 -20.52 -27.78 -17.53
CA GLU A 94 -20.96 -29.12 -17.12
C GLU A 94 -22.49 -29.14 -17.11
#